data_AF-A0A2J8X5L2-F1
#
_entry.id   AF-A0A2J8X5L2-F1
#
_cell.length_a   1.000
_cell.length_b   1.000
_cell.length_c   1.000
_cell.angle_alpha   90.00
_cell.angle_beta   90.00
_cell.angle_gamma   90.00
#
_symmetry.space_group_name_H-M   'P 1'
#
loop_
_entity.id
_entity.type
_entity.pdbx_description
1 polymer ?
#
loop_
_entity_poly.entity_id
_entity_poly.type
_entity_poly.pdbx_seq_one_letter_code
_entity_poly.pdbx_strand_id
1 'polypeptide(L)'
;MSEKKLETTPQQRKCPEWMNAQNKRCAVEERKACVRKSVFEDDLPFLEFTGSIVYSYDASDCSFLSEDISMSLSDGDVVGFDMEWPPLYKKRKLGKVALIQLCVSESKCYLFHISSMSVFPQGLKMLLENKAVKKAGVGIEGDQWKLLRDFDIKLKNFVELADVANKKLKCTETWSLNSLVKHLLGWFYYLPKFRNFG
;
A
#
# COMPACT_ATOMS: atom_id res chain seq x y z
N MET A 1 1.73 43.30 30.42
CA MET A 1 2.00 41.95 29.88
C MET A 1 0.66 41.34 29.53
N SER A 2 0.37 41.20 28.24
CA SER A 2 -0.86 40.59 27.75
C SER A 2 -0.48 39.63 26.63
N GLU A 3 -0.70 38.35 26.90
CA GLU A 3 -0.36 37.22 26.04
C GLU A 3 -1.24 37.23 24.79
N LYS A 4 -0.61 37.20 23.60
CA LYS A 4 -1.31 36.92 22.34
C LYS A 4 -1.33 35.41 22.12
N LYS A 5 -2.49 34.80 22.32
CA LYS A 5 -2.78 33.42 21.95
C LYS A 5 -2.91 33.34 20.42
N LEU A 6 -1.94 32.70 19.75
CA LEU A 6 -2.01 32.37 18.33
C LEU A 6 -2.84 31.10 18.17
N GLU A 7 -4.06 31.23 17.67
CA GLU A 7 -4.87 30.08 17.25
C GLU A 7 -4.40 29.61 15.87
N THR A 8 -3.91 28.38 15.78
CA THR A 8 -3.62 27.70 14.52
C THR A 8 -4.76 26.75 14.21
N THR A 9 -5.49 27.04 13.13
CA THR A 9 -6.56 26.17 12.61
C THR A 9 -5.96 24.98 11.87
N PRO A 10 -6.48 23.74 12.05
CA PRO A 10 -5.98 22.57 11.33
C PRO A 10 -6.37 22.69 9.86
N GLN A 11 -5.39 22.80 8.96
CA GLN A 11 -5.65 22.64 7.53
C GLN A 11 -6.15 21.22 7.26
N GLN A 12 -7.40 21.11 6.79
CA GLN A 12 -7.98 19.85 6.35
C GLN A 12 -7.11 19.23 5.24
N ARG A 13 -6.55 18.05 5.53
CA ARG A 13 -5.82 17.23 4.58
C ARG A 13 -6.80 16.70 3.53
N LYS A 14 -6.90 17.37 2.38
CA LYS A 14 -7.74 16.92 1.26
C LYS A 14 -6.96 15.89 0.44
N CYS A 15 -7.57 14.72 0.28
CA CYS A 15 -7.09 13.70 -0.64
C CYS A 15 -7.17 14.22 -2.09
N PRO A 16 -6.20 13.92 -2.98
CA PRO A 16 -6.30 14.27 -4.40
C PRO A 16 -7.62 13.80 -5.02
N GLU A 17 -8.24 14.62 -5.87
CA GLU A 17 -9.58 14.36 -6.43
C GLU A 17 -9.70 13.02 -7.16
N TRP A 18 -8.61 12.54 -7.75
CA TRP A 18 -8.57 11.25 -8.45
C TRP A 18 -8.78 10.05 -7.51
N MET A 19 -8.50 10.18 -6.21
CA MET A 19 -8.76 9.13 -5.21
C MET A 19 -10.24 9.10 -4.79
N ASN A 20 -10.98 10.19 -5.04
CA ASN A 20 -12.43 10.30 -4.80
C ASN A 20 -13.27 10.02 -6.06
N ALA A 21 -12.63 9.72 -7.20
CA ALA A 21 -13.35 9.47 -8.44
C ALA A 21 -14.07 8.11 -8.37
N GLN A 22 -15.39 8.16 -8.11
CA GLN A 22 -16.28 7.02 -8.36
C GLN A 22 -16.06 6.53 -9.79
N ASN A 23 -15.73 5.25 -9.92
CA ASN A 23 -15.53 4.54 -11.18
C ASN A 23 -16.74 4.72 -12.11
N LYS A 24 -16.69 5.73 -12.98
CA LYS A 24 -17.57 5.78 -14.14
C LYS A 24 -17.19 4.63 -15.06
N ARG A 25 -18.11 3.67 -15.17
CA ARG A 25 -18.05 2.50 -16.07
C ARG A 25 -17.58 2.94 -17.46
N CYS A 26 -16.35 2.61 -17.82
CA CYS A 26 -15.90 2.66 -19.20
C CYS A 26 -16.19 1.29 -19.82
N ALA A 27 -17.26 1.22 -20.61
CA ALA A 27 -17.49 0.14 -21.53
C ALA A 27 -16.35 0.14 -22.56
N VAL A 28 -15.50 -0.88 -22.53
CA VAL A 28 -14.56 -1.16 -23.62
C VAL A 28 -14.75 -2.61 -24.02
N GLU A 29 -15.08 -2.78 -25.29
CA GLU A 29 -15.46 -4.02 -25.95
C GLU A 29 -14.42 -5.14 -25.77
N GLU A 30 -14.93 -6.32 -25.41
CA GLU A 30 -14.18 -7.55 -25.27
C GLU A 30 -13.73 -8.09 -26.63
N ARG A 31 -12.42 -8.34 -26.79
CA ARG A 31 -11.94 -9.42 -27.67
C ARG A 31 -11.26 -10.48 -26.83
N LYS A 32 -11.82 -11.68 -26.96
CA LYS A 32 -11.66 -12.90 -26.16
C LYS A 32 -10.21 -13.41 -26.09
N ALA A 33 -9.77 -13.70 -24.86
CA ALA A 33 -9.02 -14.93 -24.56
C ALA A 33 -9.79 -15.64 -23.43
N CYS A 34 -10.29 -16.84 -23.73
CA CYS A 34 -11.14 -17.64 -22.85
C CYS A 34 -10.33 -18.14 -21.64
N VAL A 35 -10.42 -17.42 -20.52
CA VAL A 35 -10.20 -18.00 -19.19
C VAL A 35 -11.59 -18.40 -18.71
N ARG A 36 -11.81 -19.70 -18.46
CA ARG A 36 -13.08 -20.19 -17.91
C ARG A 36 -13.31 -19.52 -16.55
N LYS A 37 -14.13 -18.47 -16.51
CA LYS A 37 -14.71 -17.95 -15.27
C LYS A 37 -15.58 -19.07 -14.69
N SER A 38 -15.23 -19.56 -13.51
CA SER A 38 -16.14 -20.42 -12.76
C SER A 38 -17.36 -19.59 -12.37
N VAL A 39 -18.55 -20.16 -12.54
CA VAL A 39 -19.90 -19.59 -12.31
C VAL A 39 -20.13 -19.02 -10.89
N PHE A 40 -19.12 -19.06 -10.00
CA PHE A 40 -19.16 -18.60 -8.61
C PHE A 40 -18.68 -17.15 -8.39
N GLU A 41 -18.30 -16.42 -9.44
CA GLU A 41 -17.62 -15.11 -9.29
C GLU A 41 -18.51 -13.86 -9.46
N ASP A 42 -19.79 -13.99 -9.77
CA ASP A 42 -20.56 -12.85 -10.29
C ASP A 42 -21.13 -11.87 -9.22
N ASP A 43 -21.12 -12.20 -7.91
CA ASP A 43 -21.78 -11.38 -6.87
C ASP A 43 -20.95 -11.06 -5.61
N LEU A 44 -19.63 -11.24 -5.61
CA LEU A 44 -18.84 -10.90 -4.42
C LEU A 44 -18.68 -9.38 -4.27
N PRO A 45 -18.94 -8.80 -3.07
CA PRO A 45 -18.77 -7.37 -2.86
C PRO A 45 -17.28 -6.99 -2.89
N PHE A 46 -16.98 -5.74 -3.25
CA PHE A 46 -15.62 -5.25 -3.27
C PHE A 46 -15.09 -4.99 -1.87
N LEU A 47 -13.84 -5.36 -1.61
CA LEU A 47 -13.11 -4.94 -0.42
C LEU A 47 -12.78 -3.46 -0.55
N GLU A 48 -13.45 -2.64 0.26
CA GLU A 48 -13.18 -1.21 0.39
C GLU A 48 -12.67 -0.92 1.81
N PHE A 49 -11.57 -0.17 1.90
CA PHE A 49 -11.07 0.30 3.19
C PHE A 49 -11.85 1.53 3.62
N THR A 50 -12.60 1.41 4.71
CA THR A 50 -13.46 2.48 5.25
C THR A 50 -12.84 3.25 6.42
N GLY A 51 -11.59 2.92 6.77
CA GLY A 51 -10.84 3.59 7.82
C GLY A 51 -10.27 4.95 7.41
N SER A 52 -9.48 5.52 8.31
CA SER A 52 -8.75 6.77 8.07
C SER A 52 -7.55 6.53 7.15
N ILE A 53 -7.49 7.30 6.07
CA ILE A 53 -6.34 7.33 5.16
C ILE A 53 -5.54 8.60 5.43
N VAL A 54 -4.29 8.43 5.85
CA VAL A 54 -3.33 9.52 6.04
C VAL A 54 -2.43 9.59 4.81
N TYR A 55 -2.60 10.64 4.01
CA TYR A 55 -1.82 10.87 2.80
C TYR A 55 -0.73 11.91 3.04
N SER A 56 0.51 11.58 2.68
CA SER A 56 1.68 12.46 2.84
C SER A 56 2.53 12.46 1.58
N TYR A 57 2.98 13.65 1.17
CA TYR A 57 3.78 13.91 -0.02
C TYR A 57 5.01 14.79 0.27
N ASP A 58 5.26 15.11 1.55
CA ASP A 58 6.43 15.83 2.02
C ASP A 58 7.35 14.90 2.83
N ALA A 59 8.67 15.06 2.67
CA ALA A 59 9.63 14.13 3.27
C ALA A 59 9.77 14.29 4.79
N SER A 60 9.59 15.51 5.31
CA SER A 60 9.66 15.79 6.75
C SER A 60 8.41 15.24 7.43
N ASP A 61 7.22 15.55 6.88
CA ASP A 61 5.94 15.03 7.35
C ASP A 61 5.93 13.49 7.35
N CYS A 62 6.37 12.85 6.26
CA CYS A 62 6.46 11.40 6.21
C CYS A 62 7.42 10.81 7.26
N SER A 63 8.52 11.51 7.58
CA SER A 63 9.44 11.06 8.63
C SER A 63 8.78 11.11 10.01
N PHE A 64 8.10 12.22 10.36
CA PHE A 64 7.36 12.33 11.62
C PHE A 64 6.21 11.31 11.72
N LEU A 65 5.44 11.12 10.66
CA LEU A 65 4.38 10.11 10.63
C LEU A 65 4.94 8.69 10.83
N SER A 66 6.14 8.41 10.32
CA SER A 66 6.80 7.11 10.51
C SER A 66 7.29 6.90 11.95
N GLU A 67 7.70 7.98 12.61
CA GLU A 67 8.01 7.98 14.05
C GLU A 67 6.73 7.75 14.87
N ASP A 68 5.63 8.44 14.57
CA ASP A 68 4.33 8.23 15.22
C ASP A 68 3.88 6.77 15.09
N ILE A 69 4.02 6.17 13.90
CA ILE A 69 3.75 4.74 13.69
C ILE A 69 4.64 3.91 14.60
N SER A 70 5.95 4.18 14.61
CA SER A 70 6.91 3.43 15.43
C SER A 70 6.62 3.52 16.94
N MET A 71 6.16 4.68 17.42
CA MET A 71 5.76 4.88 18.83
C MET A 71 4.45 4.17 19.17
N SER A 72 3.57 3.96 18.19
CA SER A 72 2.30 3.26 18.40
C SER A 72 2.39 1.73 18.32
N LEU A 73 3.51 1.18 17.84
CA LEU A 73 3.71 -0.25 17.65
C LEU A 73 4.65 -0.82 18.71
N SER A 74 4.42 -2.07 19.07
CA SER A 74 5.28 -2.88 19.94
C SER A 74 6.12 -3.86 19.13
N ASP A 75 7.17 -4.40 19.76
CA ASP A 75 8.01 -5.43 19.16
C ASP A 75 7.19 -6.66 18.77
N GLY A 76 7.25 -7.03 17.49
CA GLY A 76 6.57 -8.19 16.91
C GLY A 76 5.24 -7.87 16.24
N ASP A 77 4.74 -6.63 16.35
CA ASP A 77 3.54 -6.17 15.66
C ASP A 77 3.70 -6.24 14.14
N VAL A 78 2.56 -6.36 13.46
CA VAL A 78 2.48 -6.56 12.00
C VAL A 78 1.75 -5.38 11.38
N VAL A 79 2.33 -4.83 10.31
CA VAL A 79 1.67 -3.86 9.44
C VAL A 79 1.48 -4.45 8.05
N GLY A 80 0.34 -4.13 7.42
CA GLY A 80 0.14 -4.41 5.99
C GLY A 80 1.03 -3.50 5.15
N PHE A 81 1.73 -4.06 4.18
CA PHE A 81 2.66 -3.35 3.32
C PHE A 81 2.34 -3.61 1.85
N ASP A 82 2.35 -2.54 1.06
CA ASP A 82 2.25 -2.58 -0.40
C ASP A 82 2.97 -1.36 -0.99
N MET A 83 3.30 -1.41 -2.28
CA MET A 83 3.92 -0.27 -2.98
C MET A 83 3.59 -0.24 -4.47
N GLU A 84 3.54 0.96 -5.04
CA GLU A 84 3.09 1.17 -6.42
C GLU A 84 4.11 1.95 -7.24
N TRP A 85 4.14 1.69 -8.54
CA TRP A 85 5.04 2.37 -9.47
C TRP A 85 4.43 2.51 -10.87
N PRO A 86 4.77 3.60 -11.61
CA PRO A 86 4.23 3.82 -12.93
C PRO A 86 4.73 2.77 -13.94
N PRO A 87 3.85 2.27 -14.84
CA PRO A 87 4.26 1.38 -15.92
C PRO A 87 5.04 2.15 -16.99
N LEU A 88 6.35 1.93 -17.10
CA LEU A 88 7.17 2.57 -18.13
C LEU A 88 7.16 1.75 -19.43
N TYR A 89 6.44 2.26 -20.44
CA TYR A 89 6.28 1.58 -21.74
C TYR A 89 7.45 1.74 -22.72
N LYS A 90 8.38 2.69 -22.51
CA LYS A 90 9.33 3.08 -23.58
C LYS A 90 10.75 2.48 -23.49
N LYS A 91 11.20 1.92 -22.36
CA LYS A 91 12.62 1.49 -22.20
C LYS A 91 12.87 0.22 -21.36
N ARG A 92 11.95 -0.76 -21.34
CA ARG A 92 12.10 -2.06 -20.63
C ARG A 92 12.48 -1.99 -19.14
N LYS A 93 12.54 -0.81 -18.52
CA LYS A 93 12.81 -0.61 -17.09
C LYS A 93 11.52 -0.16 -16.43
N LEU A 94 11.12 -0.83 -15.35
CA LEU A 94 9.99 -0.38 -14.52
C LEU A 94 10.30 1.00 -13.92
N GLY A 95 9.26 1.83 -13.73
CA GLY A 95 9.40 3.11 -13.04
C GLY A 95 9.91 2.91 -11.61
N LYS A 96 10.52 3.95 -11.02
CA LYS A 96 10.83 3.92 -9.59
C LYS A 96 9.55 3.79 -8.77
N VAL A 97 9.64 3.19 -7.58
CA VAL A 97 8.55 3.21 -6.60
C VAL A 97 8.07 4.65 -6.39
N ALA A 98 6.76 4.84 -6.51
CA ALA A 98 6.09 6.14 -6.46
C ALA A 98 5.26 6.30 -5.19
N LEU A 99 4.63 5.22 -4.72
CA LEU A 99 3.80 5.21 -3.51
C LEU A 99 4.20 4.02 -2.65
N ILE A 100 4.20 4.22 -1.33
CA ILE A 100 4.30 3.16 -0.32
C ILE A 100 3.06 3.23 0.57
N GLN A 101 2.44 2.09 0.85
CA GLN A 101 1.26 1.97 1.69
C GLN A 101 1.60 1.19 2.97
N LEU A 102 1.20 1.73 4.13
CA LEU A 102 1.29 1.03 5.42
C LEU A 102 -0.06 1.02 6.12
N CYS A 103 -0.65 -0.17 6.26
CA CYS A 103 -1.85 -0.37 7.06
C CYS A 103 -1.45 -0.81 8.47
N VAL A 104 -1.61 0.07 9.46
CA VAL A 104 -1.13 -0.15 10.84
C VAL A 104 -2.22 -0.69 11.76
N SER A 105 -3.49 -0.54 11.37
CA SER A 105 -4.65 -1.08 12.06
C SER A 105 -5.82 -1.24 11.08
N GLU A 106 -6.88 -1.93 11.50
CA GLU A 106 -8.11 -2.08 10.71
C GLU A 106 -8.77 -0.73 10.32
N SER A 107 -8.44 0.34 11.04
CA SER A 107 -9.04 1.67 10.85
C SER A 107 -8.04 2.74 10.42
N LYS A 108 -6.76 2.41 10.17
CA LYS A 108 -5.74 3.41 9.79
C LYS A 108 -4.73 2.89 8.77
N CYS A 109 -4.66 3.58 7.63
CA CYS A 109 -3.70 3.34 6.57
C CYS A 109 -2.96 4.62 6.18
N TYR A 110 -1.68 4.49 5.88
CA TYR A 110 -0.81 5.59 5.47
C TYR A 110 -0.41 5.41 4.02
N LEU A 111 -0.46 6.50 3.25
CA LEU A 111 -0.06 6.57 1.85
C LEU A 111 1.07 7.59 1.72
N PHE A 112 2.29 7.10 1.49
CA PHE A 112 3.48 7.91 1.33
C PHE A 112 3.82 8.07 -0.15
N HIS A 113 3.54 9.23 -0.72
CA HIS A 113 3.76 9.54 -2.13
C HIS A 113 5.22 9.94 -2.38
N ILE A 114 6.09 8.92 -2.36
CA ILE A 114 7.55 9.06 -2.49
C ILE A 114 7.97 9.80 -3.76
N SER A 115 7.29 9.62 -4.90
CA SER A 115 7.66 10.32 -6.14
C SER A 115 7.44 11.83 -6.11
N SER A 116 6.63 12.34 -5.17
CA SER A 116 6.47 13.79 -4.96
C SER A 116 7.54 14.40 -4.05
N MET A 117 8.37 13.57 -3.41
CA MET A 117 9.36 14.01 -2.44
C MET A 117 10.73 14.21 -3.10
N SER A 118 11.47 15.23 -2.69
CA SER A 118 12.82 15.51 -3.19
C SER A 118 13.86 14.50 -2.71
N VAL A 119 13.62 13.90 -1.54
CA VAL A 119 14.48 12.90 -0.90
C VAL A 119 13.62 11.81 -0.28
N PHE A 120 14.19 10.61 -0.14
CA PHE A 120 13.50 9.54 0.57
C PHE A 120 13.39 9.88 2.08
N PRO A 121 12.21 9.77 2.71
CA PRO A 121 12.01 10.13 4.11
C PRO A 121 12.82 9.23 5.06
N GLN A 122 13.66 9.83 5.90
CA GLN A 122 14.56 9.08 6.78
C GLN A 122 13.79 8.27 7.84
N GLY A 123 12.72 8.83 8.41
CA GLY A 123 11.87 8.11 9.36
C GLY A 123 11.23 6.87 8.74
N LEU A 124 10.75 6.98 7.50
CA LEU A 124 10.20 5.85 6.77
C LEU A 124 11.27 4.79 6.49
N LYS A 125 12.47 5.19 6.09
CA LYS A 125 13.59 4.26 5.89
C LYS A 125 13.86 3.47 7.18
N MET A 126 13.96 4.16 8.31
CA MET A 126 14.18 3.51 9.61
C MET A 126 13.07 2.52 9.95
N LEU A 127 11.80 2.88 9.72
CA LEU A 127 10.66 1.99 9.95
C LEU A 127 10.70 0.74 9.06
N LEU A 128 11.00 0.90 7.76
CA LEU A 128 11.10 -0.22 6.81
C LEU A 128 12.27 -1.15 7.15
N GLU A 129 13.40 -0.61 7.61
CA GLU A 129 14.58 -1.37 8.00
C GLU A 129 14.52 -1.89 9.46
N ASN A 130 13.51 -1.51 10.23
CA ASN A 130 13.34 -1.94 11.62
C ASN A 130 12.93 -3.42 11.70
N LYS A 131 13.70 -4.23 12.42
CA LYS A 131 13.40 -5.66 12.65
C LYS A 131 12.30 -5.89 13.68
N ALA A 132 11.96 -4.91 14.52
CA ALA A 132 10.90 -5.06 15.51
C ALA A 132 9.51 -5.15 14.87
N VAL A 133 9.29 -4.42 13.77
CA VAL A 133 8.00 -4.36 13.07
C VAL A 133 7.98 -5.31 11.88
N LYS A 134 6.98 -6.19 11.82
CA LYS A 134 6.77 -7.09 10.67
C LYS A 134 5.99 -6.40 9.56
N LYS A 135 6.36 -6.65 8.31
CA LYS A 135 5.67 -6.13 7.11
C LYS A 135 5.04 -7.27 6.35
N ALA A 136 3.71 -7.32 6.24
CA ALA A 136 3.01 -8.41 5.58
C ALA A 136 2.45 -7.95 4.22
N GLY A 137 2.69 -8.76 3.18
CA GLY A 137 2.22 -8.50 1.82
C GLY A 137 2.29 -9.77 0.96
N VAL A 138 1.82 -9.68 -0.28
CA VAL A 138 1.94 -10.75 -1.29
C VAL A 138 2.93 -10.32 -2.36
N GLY A 139 3.93 -11.15 -2.65
CA GLY A 139 5.02 -10.79 -3.56
C GLY A 139 6.05 -9.84 -2.93
N ILE A 140 6.07 -9.76 -1.60
CA ILE A 140 6.82 -8.76 -0.83
C ILE A 140 8.35 -8.94 -0.93
N GLU A 141 8.82 -10.14 -1.25
CA GLU A 141 10.23 -10.35 -1.58
C GLU A 141 10.63 -9.58 -2.84
N GLY A 142 9.76 -9.54 -3.85
CA GLY A 142 9.96 -8.73 -5.05
C GLY A 142 10.01 -7.24 -4.71
N ASP A 143 9.19 -6.80 -3.75
CA ASP A 143 9.18 -5.43 -3.28
C ASP A 143 10.48 -5.05 -2.56
N GLN A 144 11.02 -5.94 -1.73
CA GLN A 144 12.34 -5.74 -1.12
C GLN A 144 13.41 -5.47 -2.18
N TRP A 145 13.50 -6.32 -3.22
CA TRP A 145 14.51 -6.16 -4.27
C TRP A 145 14.36 -4.83 -5.01
N LYS A 146 13.12 -4.40 -5.23
CA LYS A 146 12.81 -3.15 -5.91
C LYS A 146 13.10 -1.92 -5.04
N LEU A 147 12.78 -1.95 -3.75
CA LEU A 147 13.17 -0.91 -2.79
C LEU A 147 14.69 -0.74 -2.71
N LEU A 148 15.42 -1.87 -2.63
CA LEU A 148 16.87 -1.87 -2.60
C LEU A 148 17.45 -1.23 -3.87
N ARG A 149 16.93 -1.60 -5.04
CA ARG A 149 17.40 -1.04 -6.31
C ARG A 149 17.06 0.44 -6.47
N ASP A 150 15.86 0.85 -6.08
CA ASP A 150 15.35 2.19 -6.39
C ASP A 150 15.86 3.25 -5.40
N PHE A 151 16.11 2.86 -4.14
CA PHE A 151 16.42 3.77 -3.03
C PHE A 151 17.53 3.29 -2.06
N ASP A 152 18.16 2.13 -2.29
CA ASP A 152 19.12 1.51 -1.35
C ASP A 152 18.54 1.32 0.06
N ILE A 153 17.32 0.77 0.11
CA ILE A 153 16.59 0.44 1.34
C ILE A 153 16.45 -1.06 1.47
N LYS A 154 16.83 -1.59 2.64
CA LYS A 154 16.78 -3.02 2.94
C LYS A 154 15.55 -3.33 3.79
N LEU A 155 14.41 -3.58 3.16
CA LEU A 155 13.19 -4.01 3.88
C LEU A 155 13.52 -5.18 4.83
N LYS A 156 13.24 -5.00 6.13
CA LYS A 156 13.52 -5.99 7.17
C LYS A 156 12.25 -6.55 7.78
N ASN A 157 12.33 -7.81 8.21
CA ASN A 157 11.28 -8.55 8.90
C ASN A 157 9.95 -8.54 8.12
N PHE A 158 10.00 -8.82 6.82
CA PHE A 158 8.79 -8.97 6.01
C PHE A 158 8.30 -10.41 6.01
N VAL A 159 7.02 -10.59 5.71
CA VAL A 159 6.29 -11.86 5.75
C VAL A 159 5.49 -12.01 4.46
N GLU A 160 5.80 -13.07 3.70
CA GLU A 160 5.05 -13.46 2.51
C GLU A 160 3.73 -14.12 2.91
N LEU A 161 2.62 -13.44 2.62
CA LEU A 161 1.28 -13.90 2.99
C LEU A 161 0.90 -15.18 2.26
N ALA A 162 1.40 -15.43 1.04
CA ALA A 162 1.16 -16.68 0.34
C ALA A 162 1.70 -17.89 1.11
N ASP A 163 2.90 -17.77 1.67
CA ASP A 163 3.53 -18.84 2.47
C ASP A 163 2.81 -19.04 3.80
N VAL A 164 2.42 -17.95 4.46
CA VAL A 164 1.62 -18.01 5.69
C VAL A 164 0.29 -18.69 5.44
N ALA A 165 -0.39 -18.36 4.34
CA ALA A 165 -1.65 -18.96 3.95
C ALA A 165 -1.50 -20.46 3.71
N ASN A 166 -0.53 -20.90 2.89
CA ASN A 166 -0.25 -22.32 2.66
C ASN A 166 0.01 -23.08 3.97
N LYS A 167 0.82 -22.50 4.86
CA LYS A 167 1.13 -23.10 6.17
C LYS A 167 -0.09 -23.22 7.07
N LYS A 168 -0.97 -22.21 7.11
CA LYS A 168 -2.13 -22.16 8.01
C LYS A 168 -3.32 -22.96 7.47
N LEU A 169 -3.55 -22.90 6.16
CA LEU A 169 -4.63 -23.62 5.47
C LEU A 169 -4.25 -25.06 5.13
N LYS A 170 -2.99 -25.45 5.35
CA LYS A 170 -2.44 -26.79 5.05
C LYS A 170 -2.64 -27.18 3.58
N CYS A 171 -2.37 -26.23 2.69
CA CYS A 171 -2.44 -26.40 1.24
C CYS A 171 -1.13 -25.96 0.56
N THR A 172 -1.04 -26.22 -0.74
CA THR A 172 0.10 -25.81 -1.58
C THR A 172 -0.42 -25.13 -2.82
N GLU A 173 -0.87 -23.89 -2.66
CA GLU A 173 -1.45 -23.07 -3.73
C GLU A 173 -0.54 -21.87 -4.07
N THR A 174 -0.68 -21.37 -5.29
CA THR A 174 -0.07 -20.10 -5.70
C THR A 174 -1.03 -18.95 -5.41
N TRP A 175 -0.94 -18.39 -4.21
CA TRP A 175 -1.82 -17.32 -3.76
C TRP A 175 -1.45 -15.96 -4.35
N SER A 176 -2.44 -15.29 -4.94
CA SER A 176 -2.45 -13.84 -5.15
C SER A 176 -3.19 -13.14 -4.00
N LEU A 177 -2.97 -11.82 -3.83
CA LEU A 177 -3.72 -11.05 -2.85
C LEU A 177 -5.23 -11.13 -3.07
N ASN A 178 -5.69 -11.04 -4.34
CA ASN A 178 -7.11 -11.17 -4.66
C ASN A 178 -7.67 -12.57 -4.34
N SER A 179 -6.93 -13.65 -4.63
CA SER A 179 -7.38 -15.00 -4.25
C SER A 179 -7.44 -15.20 -2.74
N LEU A 180 -6.53 -14.59 -1.97
CA LEU A 180 -6.59 -14.64 -0.51
C LEU A 180 -7.79 -13.87 0.03
N VAL A 181 -8.04 -12.66 -0.49
CA VAL A 181 -9.21 -11.87 -0.11
C VAL A 181 -10.51 -12.61 -0.44
N LYS A 182 -10.61 -13.20 -1.63
CA LYS A 182 -11.75 -14.05 -2.00
C LYS A 182 -11.92 -15.24 -1.06
N HIS A 183 -10.85 -15.96 -0.77
CA HIS A 183 -10.90 -17.18 0.01
C HIS A 183 -11.19 -16.92 1.50
N LEU A 184 -10.61 -15.88 2.09
CA LEU A 184 -10.69 -15.61 3.52
C LEU A 184 -11.82 -14.67 3.91
N LEU A 185 -12.14 -13.69 3.05
CA LEU A 185 -13.13 -12.65 3.34
C LEU A 185 -14.40 -12.77 2.49
N GLY A 186 -14.39 -13.60 1.45
CA GLY A 186 -15.51 -13.70 0.51
C GLY A 186 -15.69 -12.43 -0.33
N TRP A 187 -14.66 -11.61 -0.49
CA TRP A 187 -14.74 -10.31 -1.17
C TRP A 187 -13.86 -10.28 -2.42
N PHE A 188 -14.15 -9.38 -3.34
CA PHE A 188 -13.31 -9.10 -4.50
C PHE A 188 -12.34 -7.97 -4.19
N TYR A 189 -11.05 -8.16 -4.47
CA TYR A 189 -10.05 -7.11 -4.35
C TYR A 189 -9.64 -6.62 -5.75
N TYR A 190 -9.82 -5.32 -5.99
CA TYR A 190 -9.25 -4.66 -7.15
C TYR A 190 -8.11 -3.79 -6.66
N LEU A 191 -6.88 -4.04 -7.13
CA LEU A 191 -5.83 -3.03 -7.10
C LEU A 191 -6.22 -1.97 -8.14
N PRO A 192 -6.62 -0.75 -7.76
CA PRO A 192 -6.60 0.35 -8.71
C PRO A 192 -5.13 0.55 -9.06
N LYS A 193 -4.66 -0.08 -10.15
CA LYS A 193 -3.36 0.26 -10.72
C LYS A 193 -3.38 1.77 -10.95
N PHE A 194 -2.65 2.51 -10.12
CA PHE A 194 -2.58 3.96 -10.15
C PHE A 194 -1.95 4.38 -11.50
N ARG A 195 -2.80 4.47 -12.52
CA ARG A 195 -2.45 5.00 -13.83
C ARG A 195 -2.39 6.51 -13.64
N ASN A 196 -1.16 7.03 -13.65
CA ASN A 196 -0.77 8.45 -13.62
C ASN A 196 -0.39 8.99 -12.23
N PHE A 197 0.78 8.55 -11.74
CA PHE A 197 1.66 9.45 -10.97
C PHE A 197 2.43 10.28 -12.01
N GLY A 198 1.92 11.47 -12.31
CA GLY A 198 2.51 12.43 -13.24
C GLY A 198 2.64 13.78 -12.58
#